data_AF-A0AA39DDE6-F1
#
_entry.id   AF-A0AA39DDE6-F1
#
_cell.length_a   1.000
_cell.length_b   1.000
_cell.length_c   1.000
_cell.angle_alpha   90.00
_cell.angle_beta   90.00
_cell.angle_gamma   90.00
#
_symmetry.space_group_name_H-M   'P 1'
#
loop_
_entity.id
_entity.type
_entity.pdbx_description
1 polymer ?
#
loop_
_entity_poly.entity_id
_entity_poly.type
_entity_poly.pdbx_seq_one_letter_code
_entity_poly.pdbx_strand_id
1 'polypeptide(L)'
;MLKSGQEFTFTIQRGIGTADCVSVNYDDFVNDVEMGDMLLVDGGMMSLMVKSKTGDSVKCEVVDGGELKSRRHLNVRGKSATLPSITEKDWDDIKFGVDNKVDFYAVSFVKDAKVVHELKNYLKSCNADIHVIVKIESADSIPNLHSIITASDGAMVARGDLGAELPIEEVPLLQVISLFLIEEMIEILGSSRSAFHVL
;
A
#
# COMPACT_ATOMS: atom_id res chain seq x y z
N MET A 1 15.96 -20.03 8.38
CA MET A 1 15.83 -20.26 6.93
C MET A 1 14.61 -21.11 6.70
N LEU A 2 13.61 -20.59 6.00
CA LEU A 2 12.42 -21.33 5.58
C LEU A 2 12.58 -21.77 4.13
N LYS A 3 12.15 -22.98 3.81
CA LYS A 3 12.26 -23.56 2.46
C LYS A 3 10.89 -23.63 1.79
N SER A 4 10.85 -23.46 0.47
CA SER A 4 9.62 -23.66 -0.31
C SER A 4 9.03 -25.06 -0.06
N GLY A 5 7.70 -25.13 0.06
CA GLY A 5 6.92 -26.32 0.41
C GLY A 5 6.92 -26.69 1.91
N GLN A 6 7.67 -25.97 2.75
CA GLN A 6 7.69 -26.22 4.20
C GLN A 6 6.40 -25.70 4.86
N GLU A 7 5.86 -26.43 5.83
CA GLU A 7 4.82 -25.88 6.72
C GLU A 7 5.43 -24.92 7.75
N PHE A 8 4.74 -23.80 7.98
CA PHE A 8 5.13 -22.81 8.96
C PHE A 8 3.90 -22.16 9.58
N THR A 9 3.96 -21.87 10.88
CA THR A 9 2.83 -21.35 11.66
C THR A 9 3.11 -19.95 12.18
N PHE A 10 2.14 -19.06 12.01
CA PHE A 10 2.09 -17.77 12.70
C PHE A 10 1.05 -17.85 13.81
N THR A 11 1.38 -17.41 15.01
CA THR A 11 0.47 -17.46 16.17
C THR A 11 0.37 -16.12 16.87
N ILE A 12 -0.79 -15.78 17.43
CA ILE A 12 -0.94 -14.60 18.29
C ILE A 12 -0.48 -14.86 19.73
N GLN A 13 -0.12 -16.11 20.06
CA GLN A 13 0.46 -16.46 21.36
C GLN A 13 1.85 -15.85 21.51
N ARG A 14 2.01 -14.96 22.49
CA ARG A 14 3.23 -14.17 22.68
C ARG A 14 4.42 -15.03 23.14
N GLY A 15 5.60 -14.70 22.63
CA GLY A 15 6.86 -15.32 23.06
C GLY A 15 7.18 -16.66 22.41
N ILE A 16 6.36 -17.13 21.47
CA ILE A 16 6.63 -18.34 20.70
C ILE A 16 7.63 -18.04 19.59
N GLY A 17 8.69 -18.85 19.53
CA GLY A 17 9.69 -18.82 18.47
C GLY A 17 10.40 -20.17 18.37
N THR A 18 9.96 -21.00 17.44
CA THR A 18 10.53 -22.31 17.10
C THR A 18 10.96 -22.32 15.64
N ALA A 19 11.46 -23.45 15.15
CA ALA A 19 11.86 -23.60 13.74
C ALA A 19 10.66 -23.54 12.76
N ASP A 20 9.46 -23.80 13.27
CA ASP A 20 8.22 -24.00 12.52
C ASP A 20 7.06 -23.10 12.99
N CYS A 21 7.26 -22.28 14.02
CA CYS A 21 6.23 -21.39 14.57
C CYS A 21 6.82 -20.11 15.16
N VAL A 22 6.22 -18.96 14.86
CA VAL A 22 6.58 -17.67 15.48
C VAL A 22 5.36 -16.85 15.85
N SER A 23 5.50 -16.04 16.90
CA SER A 23 4.47 -15.11 17.32
C SER A 23 4.40 -13.87 16.41
N VAL A 24 3.19 -13.44 16.06
CA VAL A 24 2.92 -12.12 15.44
C VAL A 24 2.52 -11.11 16.51
N ASN A 25 2.76 -9.82 16.23
CA ASN A 25 2.51 -8.75 17.20
C ASN A 25 1.15 -8.04 17.07
N TYR A 26 0.21 -8.65 16.36
CA TYR A 26 -1.12 -8.13 16.09
C TYR A 26 -2.16 -9.18 16.50
N ASP A 27 -2.96 -8.87 17.52
CA ASP A 27 -3.87 -9.86 18.14
C ASP A 27 -5.04 -10.24 17.24
N ASP A 28 -5.47 -9.34 16.35
CA ASP A 28 -6.55 -9.59 15.39
C ASP A 28 -6.08 -10.27 14.09
N PHE A 29 -4.79 -10.64 13.99
CA PHE A 29 -4.22 -11.26 12.79
C PHE A 29 -5.00 -12.48 12.27
N VAL A 30 -5.46 -13.35 13.18
CA VAL A 30 -6.20 -14.57 12.83
C VAL A 30 -7.58 -14.24 12.22
N ASN A 31 -8.17 -13.10 12.61
CA ASN A 31 -9.47 -12.64 12.11
C ASN A 31 -9.34 -12.02 10.71
N ASP A 32 -8.21 -11.39 10.42
CA ASP A 32 -7.98 -10.71 9.13
C ASP A 32 -7.50 -11.64 8.02
N VAL A 33 -7.11 -12.87 8.38
CA VAL A 33 -6.57 -13.88 7.46
C VAL A 33 -7.59 -14.97 7.16
N GLU A 34 -7.71 -15.36 5.89
CA GLU A 34 -8.55 -16.44 5.40
C GLU A 34 -7.74 -17.52 4.67
N MET A 35 -8.33 -18.72 4.57
CA MET A 35 -7.71 -19.80 3.80
C MET A 35 -7.55 -19.38 2.33
N GLY A 36 -6.37 -19.61 1.77
CA GLY A 36 -6.02 -19.17 0.41
C GLY A 36 -5.40 -17.78 0.34
N ASP A 37 -5.35 -17.03 1.44
CA ASP A 37 -4.61 -15.77 1.47
C ASP A 37 -3.11 -15.99 1.30
N MET A 38 -2.45 -15.01 0.68
CA MET A 38 -1.00 -14.94 0.57
C MET A 38 -0.44 -14.01 1.63
N LEU A 39 0.31 -14.56 2.58
CA LEU A 39 1.08 -13.76 3.55
C LEU A 39 2.42 -13.37 2.94
N LEU A 40 2.83 -12.12 3.17
CA LEU A 40 4.04 -11.52 2.63
C LEU A 40 4.93 -11.03 3.76
N VAL A 41 6.19 -11.42 3.73
CA VAL A 41 7.22 -10.92 4.64
C VAL A 41 8.04 -9.86 3.91
N ASP A 42 8.14 -8.66 4.51
CA ASP A 42 8.86 -7.48 4.00
C ASP A 42 8.54 -7.14 2.54
N GLY A 43 7.25 -7.03 2.21
CA GLY A 43 6.83 -6.65 0.86
C GLY A 43 7.06 -7.74 -0.19
N GLY A 44 7.15 -9.01 0.22
CA GLY A 44 7.24 -10.16 -0.69
C GLY A 44 8.64 -10.74 -0.84
N MET A 45 9.60 -10.39 0.04
CA MET A 45 10.89 -11.11 0.11
C MET A 45 10.70 -12.59 0.48
N MET A 46 9.63 -12.91 1.19
CA MET A 46 9.13 -14.27 1.39
C MET A 46 7.61 -14.26 1.28
N SER A 47 7.04 -15.39 0.86
CA SER A 47 5.59 -15.54 0.71
C SER A 47 5.12 -16.88 1.27
N LEU A 48 3.97 -16.90 1.94
CA LEU A 48 3.41 -18.11 2.54
C LEU A 48 1.90 -18.18 2.28
N MET A 49 1.44 -19.31 1.74
CA MET A 49 0.04 -19.57 1.41
C MET A 49 -0.70 -20.10 2.64
N VAL A 50 -1.80 -19.46 3.03
CA VAL A 50 -2.59 -19.90 4.18
C VAL A 50 -3.34 -21.18 3.84
N LYS A 51 -3.10 -22.23 4.63
CA LYS A 51 -3.71 -23.55 4.46
C LYS A 51 -4.86 -23.78 5.42
N SER A 52 -4.76 -23.28 6.64
CA SER A 52 -5.81 -23.38 7.67
C SER A 52 -5.56 -22.39 8.80
N LYS A 53 -6.61 -22.08 9.58
CA LYS A 53 -6.51 -21.30 10.81
C LYS A 53 -7.26 -21.98 11.96
N THR A 54 -6.80 -21.70 13.17
CA THR A 54 -7.44 -22.04 14.45
C THR A 54 -7.81 -20.73 15.16
N GLY A 55 -8.22 -20.78 16.43
CA GLY A 55 -8.55 -19.56 17.19
C GLY A 55 -7.37 -18.63 17.45
N ASP A 56 -6.13 -19.14 17.39
CA ASP A 56 -4.93 -18.38 17.76
C ASP A 56 -3.75 -18.54 16.78
N SER A 57 -3.89 -19.37 15.76
CA SER A 57 -2.77 -19.75 14.90
C SER A 57 -3.21 -19.96 13.46
N VAL A 58 -2.37 -19.50 12.53
CA VAL A 58 -2.51 -19.62 11.08
C VAL A 58 -1.41 -20.54 10.57
N LYS A 59 -1.79 -21.66 9.96
CA LYS A 59 -0.86 -22.59 9.30
C LYS A 59 -0.72 -22.23 7.84
N CYS A 60 0.52 -22.13 7.39
CA CYS A 60 0.85 -21.76 6.03
C CYS A 60 1.82 -22.77 5.40
N GLU A 61 1.81 -22.80 4.07
CA GLU A 61 2.83 -23.44 3.25
C GLU A 61 3.73 -22.36 2.66
N VAL A 62 5.05 -22.48 2.87
CA VAL A 62 6.01 -21.52 2.32
C VAL A 62 6.03 -21.65 0.80
N VAL A 63 5.71 -20.56 0.09
CA VAL A 63 5.79 -20.51 -1.37
C VAL A 63 7.19 -20.05 -1.77
N ASP A 64 7.55 -18.82 -1.39
CA ASP A 64 8.89 -18.27 -1.55
C ASP A 64 9.63 -18.29 -0.21
N GLY A 65 10.67 -19.14 -0.13
CA GLY A 65 11.49 -19.30 1.07
C GLY A 65 12.50 -18.17 1.28
N GLY A 66 13.13 -18.15 2.46
CA GLY A 66 14.09 -17.11 2.82
C GLY A 66 14.48 -17.09 4.29
N GLU A 67 15.26 -16.08 4.67
CA GLU A 67 15.71 -15.88 6.05
C GLU A 67 14.71 -15.01 6.83
N LEU A 68 13.80 -15.65 7.57
CA LEU A 68 12.93 -14.94 8.51
C LEU A 68 13.72 -14.50 9.75
N LYS A 69 13.92 -13.18 9.89
CA LYS A 69 14.55 -12.55 11.06
C LYS A 69 13.50 -12.06 12.05
N SER A 70 13.94 -11.53 13.19
CA SER A 70 13.05 -10.92 14.18
C SER A 70 12.47 -9.60 13.66
N ARG A 71 11.23 -9.27 14.08
CA ARG A 71 10.55 -7.99 13.82
C ARG A 71 10.46 -7.62 12.33
N ARG A 72 10.14 -8.59 11.48
CA ARG A 72 9.88 -8.36 10.06
C ARG A 72 8.41 -7.99 9.84
N HIS A 73 8.14 -7.22 8.80
CA HIS A 73 6.78 -6.81 8.48
C HIS A 73 6.04 -7.97 7.84
N LEU A 74 4.82 -8.23 8.29
CA LEU A 74 3.94 -9.27 7.77
C LEU A 74 2.67 -8.62 7.27
N ASN A 75 2.37 -8.78 5.99
CA ASN A 75 1.17 -8.26 5.35
C ASN A 75 0.37 -9.41 4.74
N VAL A 76 -0.93 -9.19 4.54
CA VAL A 76 -1.79 -10.09 3.77
C VAL A 76 -1.99 -9.45 2.41
N ARG A 77 -1.58 -10.14 1.34
CA ARG A 77 -1.66 -9.60 -0.02
C ARG A 77 -3.11 -9.21 -0.35
N GLY A 78 -3.29 -7.99 -0.86
CA GLY A 78 -4.59 -7.51 -1.30
C GLY A 78 -5.56 -7.18 -0.17
N LYS A 79 -5.10 -7.17 1.09
CA LYS A 79 -5.89 -6.73 2.24
C LYS A 79 -5.16 -5.59 2.93
N SER A 80 -5.75 -4.41 2.85
CA SER A 80 -5.21 -3.22 3.50
C SER A 80 -5.79 -3.06 4.91
N ALA A 81 -4.99 -2.53 5.82
CA ALA A 81 -5.50 -2.03 7.08
C ALA A 81 -6.57 -0.94 6.83
N THR A 82 -7.59 -0.87 7.71
CA THR A 82 -8.62 0.17 7.67
C THR A 82 -8.07 1.50 8.21
N LEU A 83 -7.08 2.05 7.53
CA LEU A 83 -6.50 3.36 7.81
C LEU A 83 -6.99 4.38 6.77
N PRO A 84 -7.19 5.65 7.18
CA PRO A 84 -7.45 6.73 6.25
C PRO A 84 -6.23 6.97 5.36
N SER A 85 -6.43 7.42 4.13
CA SER A 85 -5.32 7.71 3.20
C SER A 85 -4.58 9.02 3.51
N ILE A 86 -5.15 9.91 4.34
CA ILE A 86 -4.47 11.08 4.91
C ILE A 86 -4.66 11.03 6.43
N THR A 87 -3.56 11.00 7.16
CA THR A 87 -3.55 10.97 8.64
C THR A 87 -3.56 12.37 9.24
N GLU A 88 -3.74 12.48 10.57
CA GLU A 88 -3.63 13.76 11.27
C GLU A 88 -2.25 14.42 11.07
N LYS A 89 -1.18 13.62 11.05
CA LYS A 89 0.18 14.10 10.78
C LYS A 89 0.28 14.67 9.36
N ASP A 90 -0.29 13.98 8.38
CA ASP A 90 -0.22 14.41 6.99
C ASP A 90 -0.99 15.74 6.78
N TRP A 91 -2.06 15.97 7.53
CA TRP A 91 -2.73 17.28 7.56
C TRP A 91 -1.86 18.42 8.09
N ASP A 92 -0.97 18.15 9.05
CA ASP A 92 -0.02 19.14 9.52
C ASP A 92 1.08 19.41 8.48
N ASP A 93 1.53 18.36 7.79
CA ASP A 93 2.46 18.46 6.67
C ASP A 93 1.84 19.22 5.48
N ILE A 94 0.54 19.03 5.21
CA ILE A 94 -0.22 19.79 4.21
C ILE A 94 -0.28 21.28 4.56
N LYS A 95 -0.52 21.64 5.83
CA LYS A 95 -0.51 23.05 6.26
C LYS A 95 0.88 23.64 6.06
N PHE A 96 1.91 22.92 6.48
CA PHE A 96 3.30 23.33 6.31
C PHE A 96 3.66 23.56 4.84
N GLY A 97 3.30 22.63 3.93
CA GLY A 97 3.62 22.79 2.52
C GLY A 97 2.83 23.92 1.84
N VAL A 98 1.60 24.23 2.30
CA VAL A 98 0.85 25.42 1.87
C VAL A 98 1.60 26.69 2.25
N ASP A 99 2.07 26.80 3.50
CA ASP A 99 2.85 27.96 3.97
C ASP A 99 4.16 28.13 3.19
N ASN A 100 4.75 27.02 2.73
CA ASN A 100 6.00 27.00 1.97
C ASN A 100 5.81 27.00 0.44
N LYS A 101 4.56 27.04 -0.05
CA LYS A 101 4.23 27.07 -1.48
C LYS A 101 4.93 25.95 -2.28
N VAL A 102 4.83 24.72 -1.79
CA VAL A 102 5.27 23.56 -2.59
C VAL A 102 4.43 23.45 -3.86
N ASP A 103 4.98 22.86 -4.91
CA ASP A 103 4.27 22.77 -6.19
C ASP A 103 3.35 21.55 -6.25
N PHE A 104 3.72 20.46 -5.55
CA PHE A 104 3.04 19.17 -5.61
C PHE A 104 2.91 18.50 -4.24
N TYR A 105 1.75 17.90 -4.01
CA TYR A 105 1.58 16.82 -3.05
C TYR A 105 1.48 15.48 -3.75
N ALA A 106 2.32 14.52 -3.35
CA ALA A 106 2.17 13.12 -3.73
C ALA A 106 1.44 12.37 -2.60
N VAL A 107 0.22 11.89 -2.85
CA VAL A 107 -0.63 11.24 -1.82
C VAL A 107 -0.48 9.72 -1.91
N SER A 108 0.00 9.11 -0.83
CA SER A 108 0.19 7.68 -0.69
C SER A 108 -1.10 6.92 -0.36
N PHE A 109 -1.15 5.62 -0.67
CA PHE A 109 -2.22 4.68 -0.30
C PHE A 109 -3.65 5.17 -0.56
N VAL A 110 -3.88 5.86 -1.68
CA VAL A 110 -5.19 6.37 -2.08
C VAL A 110 -6.12 5.21 -2.43
N LYS A 111 -7.29 5.15 -1.79
CA LYS A 111 -8.28 4.07 -1.98
C LYS A 111 -9.51 4.51 -2.78
N ASP A 112 -9.82 5.80 -2.76
CA ASP A 112 -10.98 6.36 -3.43
C ASP A 112 -10.74 7.83 -3.82
N ALA A 113 -11.62 8.37 -4.66
CA ALA A 113 -11.56 9.76 -5.10
C ALA A 113 -11.91 10.77 -3.99
N LYS A 114 -12.56 10.34 -2.90
CA LYS A 114 -13.06 11.23 -1.85
C LYS A 114 -11.90 11.94 -1.17
N VAL A 115 -10.82 11.22 -0.86
CA VAL A 115 -9.64 11.83 -0.22
C VAL A 115 -8.96 12.87 -1.11
N VAL A 116 -8.94 12.63 -2.42
CA VAL A 116 -8.39 13.57 -3.42
C VAL A 116 -9.22 14.86 -3.44
N HIS A 117 -10.55 14.73 -3.47
CA HIS A 117 -11.46 15.87 -3.41
C HIS A 117 -11.34 16.65 -2.10
N GLU A 118 -11.19 15.95 -0.97
CA GLU A 118 -11.00 16.58 0.33
C GLU A 118 -9.75 17.46 0.36
N LEU A 119 -8.62 16.93 -0.09
CA LEU A 119 -7.37 17.69 -0.19
C LEU A 119 -7.50 18.87 -1.17
N LYS A 120 -8.02 18.67 -2.38
CA LYS A 120 -8.18 19.75 -3.37
C LYS A 120 -9.12 20.85 -2.88
N ASN A 121 -10.20 20.49 -2.17
CA ASN A 121 -11.10 21.47 -1.57
C ASN A 121 -10.41 22.30 -0.49
N TYR A 122 -9.59 21.66 0.36
CA TYR A 122 -8.78 22.35 1.35
C TYR A 122 -7.79 23.33 0.69
N LEU A 123 -7.00 22.87 -0.30
CA LEU A 123 -6.03 23.71 -1.00
C LEU A 123 -6.69 24.92 -1.67
N LYS A 124 -7.86 24.70 -2.29
CA LYS A 124 -8.69 25.78 -2.86
C LYS A 124 -9.16 26.78 -1.80
N SER A 125 -9.55 26.31 -0.61
CA SER A 125 -9.95 27.19 0.50
C SER A 125 -8.80 28.06 1.03
N CYS A 126 -7.57 27.57 0.91
CA CYS A 126 -6.35 28.32 1.21
C CYS A 126 -5.88 29.21 0.05
N ASN A 127 -6.59 29.20 -1.08
CA ASN A 127 -6.19 29.86 -2.32
C ASN A 127 -4.76 29.45 -2.76
N ALA A 128 -4.41 28.19 -2.53
CA ALA A 128 -3.13 27.58 -2.85
C ALA A 128 -3.21 26.87 -4.21
N ASP A 129 -2.29 27.19 -5.11
CA ASP A 129 -2.15 26.58 -6.43
C ASP A 129 -1.13 25.44 -6.35
N ILE A 130 -1.54 24.34 -5.71
CA ILE A 130 -0.71 23.16 -5.46
C ILE A 130 -1.42 21.96 -6.08
N HIS A 131 -0.70 21.20 -6.91
CA HIS A 131 -1.26 20.05 -7.60
C HIS A 131 -1.19 18.78 -6.74
N VAL A 132 -2.20 17.91 -6.90
CA VAL A 132 -2.31 16.64 -6.19
C VAL A 132 -2.01 15.49 -7.14
N ILE A 133 -0.90 14.80 -6.90
CA ILE A 133 -0.49 13.58 -7.60
C ILE A 133 -0.82 12.38 -6.72
N VAL A 134 -1.61 11.44 -7.22
CA VAL A 134 -1.97 10.23 -6.47
C VAL A 134 -0.99 9.09 -6.76
N LYS A 135 -0.60 8.33 -5.73
CA LYS A 135 0.22 7.12 -5.90
C LYS A 135 -0.69 5.89 -6.01
N ILE A 136 -0.62 5.20 -7.14
CA ILE A 136 -1.29 3.93 -7.38
C ILE A 136 -0.36 2.81 -6.89
N GLU A 137 -0.64 2.33 -5.69
CA GLU A 137 0.29 1.45 -4.95
C GLU A 137 -0.37 0.39 -4.08
N SER A 138 -1.72 0.36 -4.04
CA SER A 138 -2.48 -0.59 -3.24
C SER A 138 -3.47 -1.35 -4.10
N ALA A 139 -3.78 -2.60 -3.72
CA ALA A 139 -4.86 -3.35 -4.34
C ALA A 139 -6.21 -2.62 -4.22
N ASP A 140 -6.45 -1.94 -3.10
CA ASP A 140 -7.64 -1.13 -2.84
C ASP A 140 -7.87 -0.01 -3.87
N SER A 141 -6.80 0.50 -4.49
CA SER A 141 -6.90 1.56 -5.49
C SER A 141 -7.48 1.06 -6.83
N ILE A 142 -7.32 -0.23 -7.15
CA ILE A 142 -7.61 -0.78 -8.47
C ILE A 142 -9.10 -0.72 -8.83
N PRO A 143 -10.06 -1.09 -7.96
CA PRO A 143 -11.48 -0.97 -8.26
C PRO A 143 -11.93 0.47 -8.53
N ASN A 144 -11.24 1.46 -7.95
CA ASN A 144 -11.55 2.87 -8.05
C ASN A 144 -10.57 3.64 -8.95
N LEU A 145 -9.72 2.94 -9.71
CA LEU A 145 -8.59 3.53 -10.41
C LEU A 145 -9.01 4.73 -11.28
N HIS A 146 -10.07 4.57 -12.08
CA HIS A 146 -10.57 5.62 -12.93
C HIS A 146 -11.03 6.85 -12.14
N SER A 147 -11.82 6.68 -11.07
CA SER A 147 -12.34 7.81 -10.31
C SER A 147 -11.24 8.55 -9.55
N ILE A 148 -10.26 7.80 -9.02
CA ILE A 148 -9.07 8.34 -8.36
C ILE A 148 -8.27 9.20 -9.34
N ILE A 149 -7.95 8.65 -10.51
CA ILE A 149 -7.17 9.34 -11.55
C ILE A 149 -7.92 10.60 -12.00
N THR A 150 -9.20 10.51 -12.36
CA THR A 150 -10.01 11.66 -12.79
C THR A 150 -10.09 12.80 -11.75
N ALA A 151 -10.07 12.47 -10.45
CA ALA A 151 -10.12 13.48 -9.38
C ALA A 151 -8.77 14.20 -9.16
N SER A 152 -7.67 13.57 -9.54
CA SER A 152 -6.30 14.04 -9.32
C SER A 152 -5.82 15.04 -10.38
N ASP A 153 -4.65 15.64 -10.17
CA ASP A 153 -3.94 16.44 -11.20
C ASP A 153 -2.91 15.60 -11.96
N GLY A 154 -2.70 14.36 -11.52
CA GLY A 154 -1.82 13.38 -12.13
C GLY A 154 -1.67 12.15 -11.23
N ALA A 155 -1.03 11.11 -11.74
CA ALA A 155 -0.82 9.88 -11.00
C ALA A 155 0.58 9.31 -11.19
N MET A 156 1.04 8.58 -10.17
CA MET A 156 2.30 7.84 -10.15
C MET A 156 2.00 6.35 -9.92
N VAL A 157 2.44 5.48 -10.82
CA VAL A 157 2.35 4.03 -10.62
C VAL A 157 3.57 3.58 -9.80
N ALA A 158 3.37 3.36 -8.50
CA ALA A 158 4.41 2.91 -7.58
C ALA A 158 4.53 1.39 -7.63
N ARG A 159 5.23 0.90 -8.67
CA ARG A 159 5.34 -0.53 -9.01
C ARG A 159 5.92 -1.41 -7.91
N GLY A 160 6.80 -0.85 -7.07
CA GLY A 160 7.41 -1.59 -5.96
C GLY A 160 6.36 -1.99 -4.93
N ASP A 161 5.62 -1.01 -4.43
CA ASP A 161 4.52 -1.21 -3.48
C ASP A 161 3.36 -1.98 -4.11
N LEU A 162 2.99 -1.64 -5.35
CA LEU A 162 1.91 -2.35 -6.06
C LEU A 162 2.24 -3.84 -6.31
N GLY A 163 3.51 -4.17 -6.57
CA GLY A 163 3.97 -5.55 -6.73
C GLY A 163 4.11 -6.32 -5.41
N ALA A 164 4.12 -5.62 -4.28
CA ALA A 164 3.91 -6.27 -2.99
C ALA A 164 2.42 -6.62 -2.83
N GLU A 165 1.53 -5.70 -3.18
CA GLU A 165 0.07 -5.83 -2.98
C GLU A 165 -0.64 -6.74 -3.99
N LEU A 166 -0.06 -6.95 -5.18
CA LEU A 166 -0.65 -7.74 -6.26
C LEU A 166 0.35 -8.78 -6.79
N PRO A 167 -0.13 -9.81 -7.52
CA PRO A 167 0.77 -10.65 -8.30
C PRO A 167 1.63 -9.81 -9.25
N ILE A 168 2.94 -10.06 -9.28
CA ILE A 168 3.91 -9.22 -10.00
C ILE A 168 3.65 -9.20 -11.51
N GLU A 169 3.07 -10.27 -12.04
CA GLU A 169 2.66 -10.43 -13.43
C GLU A 169 1.47 -9.52 -13.82
N GLU A 170 0.67 -9.05 -12.87
CA GLU A 170 -0.44 -8.13 -13.13
C GLU A 170 0.01 -6.66 -13.22
N VAL A 171 1.10 -6.31 -12.54
CA VAL A 171 1.62 -4.94 -12.44
C VAL A 171 1.88 -4.30 -13.82
N PRO A 172 2.49 -4.97 -14.81
CA PRO A 172 2.70 -4.38 -16.14
C PRO A 172 1.41 -3.98 -16.85
N LEU A 173 0.35 -4.80 -16.73
CA LEU A 173 -0.95 -4.50 -17.36
C LEU A 173 -1.61 -3.28 -16.68
N LEU A 174 -1.61 -3.25 -15.35
CA LEU A 174 -2.17 -2.12 -14.59
C LEU A 174 -1.41 -0.82 -14.85
N GLN A 175 -0.10 -0.90 -15.05
CA GLN A 175 0.69 0.26 -15.45
C GLN A 175 0.22 0.81 -16.80
N VAL A 176 0.00 -0.05 -17.81
CA VAL A 176 -0.48 0.39 -19.13
C VAL A 176 -1.88 1.00 -19.05
N ILE A 177 -2.80 0.37 -18.30
CA ILE A 177 -4.15 0.90 -18.08
C ILE A 177 -4.09 2.27 -17.40
N SER A 178 -3.28 2.39 -16.35
CA SER A 178 -3.11 3.67 -15.62
C SER A 178 -2.54 4.74 -16.55
N LEU A 179 -1.53 4.41 -17.36
CA LEU A 179 -0.95 5.33 -18.34
C LEU A 179 -1.96 5.79 -19.37
N PHE A 180 -2.82 4.91 -19.89
CA PHE A 180 -3.88 5.29 -20.82
C PHE A 180 -4.85 6.31 -20.19
N LEU A 181 -5.25 6.09 -18.94
CA LEU A 181 -6.12 7.01 -18.19
C LEU A 181 -5.42 8.35 -17.87
N ILE A 182 -4.11 8.31 -17.63
CA ILE A 182 -3.29 9.52 -17.42
C ILE A 182 -3.07 10.27 -18.72
N GLU A 183 -2.92 9.58 -19.87
CA GLU A 183 -2.76 10.20 -21.19
C GLU A 183 -3.97 11.03 -21.58
N GLU A 184 -5.18 10.61 -21.21
CA GLU A 184 -6.39 11.42 -21.32
C GLU A 184 -6.38 12.68 -20.43
N MET A 185 -5.48 12.75 -19.45
CA MET A 185 -5.31 13.87 -18.52
C MET A 185 -4.12 14.78 -18.82
N ILE A 186 -3.24 14.48 -19.77
CA ILE A 186 -1.91 15.15 -19.86
C ILE A 186 -2.01 16.68 -19.97
N GLU A 187 -1.63 17.32 -18.86
CA GLU A 187 -0.69 18.43 -18.77
C GLU A 187 0.36 18.05 -17.70
N ILE A 188 1.61 17.72 -18.09
CA ILE A 188 2.72 17.61 -17.12
C ILE A 188 3.88 18.51 -17.55
N LEU A 189 3.94 19.66 -16.87
CA LEU A 189 5.10 20.24 -16.18
C LEU A 189 6.45 20.12 -16.88
N GLY A 190 6.63 20.98 -17.88
CA GLY A 190 7.95 21.42 -18.29
C GLY A 190 8.28 22.78 -17.67
N SER A 191 8.86 22.83 -16.46
CA SER A 191 9.76 23.94 -16.08
C SER A 191 10.56 23.65 -14.81
N SER A 192 11.72 24.29 -14.72
CA SER A 192 12.80 24.11 -13.76
C SER A 192 12.44 24.42 -12.29
N ARG A 193 12.86 23.51 -11.39
CA ARG A 193 12.78 23.55 -9.90
C ARG A 193 11.38 23.41 -9.30
N SER A 194 10.76 22.26 -9.47
CA SER A 194 9.59 21.85 -8.70
C SER A 194 9.97 21.28 -7.34
N ALA A 195 9.33 21.75 -6.26
CA ALA A 195 9.40 21.21 -4.92
C ALA A 195 8.24 20.22 -4.69
N PHE A 196 8.59 18.96 -4.42
CA PHE A 196 7.65 17.89 -4.10
C PHE A 196 7.58 17.66 -2.60
N HIS A 197 6.36 17.48 -2.09
CA HIS A 197 6.12 16.97 -0.74
C HIS A 197 5.34 15.65 -0.82
N VAL A 198 5.76 14.65 -0.04
CA VAL A 198 5.15 13.31 -0.03
C VAL A 198 4.33 13.19 1.24
N LEU A 199 3.05 12.83 1.06
CA LEU A 199 2.07 12.55 2.09
C LEU A 199 1.86 11.03 2.20
#